data_AF-A0A364N425-F1
#
_entry.id   AF-A0A364N425-F1
#
_cell.length_a   1.000
_cell.length_b   1.000
_cell.length_c   1.000
_cell.angle_alpha   90.00
_cell.angle_beta   90.00
_cell.angle_gamma   90.00
#
_symmetry.space_group_name_H-M   'P 1'
#
loop_
_entity.id
_entity.type
_entity.pdbx_description
1 polymer ?
#
loop_
_entity_poly.entity_id
_entity_poly.type
_entity_poly.pdbx_seq_one_letter_code
_entity_poly.pdbx_strand_id
1 'polypeptide(L)'
;MAAAPSQFPSSCSSATAPHKPKSSASHRFQTRHFYTRPARDDNDSHFATPSAAPSPTRSRSAATRPPPNAARRTPGLPVHSLGTMEPRRRPEYNLDIFADAACVKDVVKAILHTIFFHRYFTSISPLTRDLLDLTLPAIDDVDLETLIEQKTFALVRAIDSTHQPRGRGQIVVQFFEKKRRKTYFFGKADEDVCWEQWTLDVTLAQPRTETDVLKVRRAMTKSLEKAAHKIIAIVNREKDHIPPITTTDANPFPYQIVVNPKSADNDWRPRIGLF
;
A
#
# COMPACT_ATOMS: atom_id res chain seq x y z
N MET A 1 -37.43 -48.43 -58.33
CA MET A 1 -37.10 -48.04 -59.72
C MET A 1 -36.71 -46.57 -59.67
N ALA A 2 -35.42 -46.22 -59.60
CA ALA A 2 -34.44 -46.15 -60.69
C ALA A 2 -34.55 -44.85 -61.52
N ALA A 3 -33.38 -44.22 -61.68
CA ALA A 3 -32.92 -43.38 -62.81
C ALA A 3 -33.21 -41.85 -62.83
N ALA A 4 -32.13 -41.09 -62.52
CA ALA A 4 -31.37 -40.20 -63.42
C ALA A 4 -31.93 -38.83 -63.92
N PRO A 5 -31.03 -37.91 -64.37
CA PRO A 5 -31.11 -36.44 -64.19
C PRO A 5 -31.12 -35.58 -65.49
N SER A 6 -31.11 -34.24 -65.34
CA SER A 6 -30.79 -33.22 -66.38
C SER A 6 -30.18 -31.96 -65.71
N GLN A 7 -28.92 -31.53 -65.98
CA GLN A 7 -28.40 -30.59 -67.01
C GLN A 7 -29.01 -29.18 -66.94
N PHE A 8 -28.36 -27.99 -66.86
CA PHE A 8 -27.10 -27.33 -67.35
C PHE A 8 -26.91 -25.96 -66.58
N PRO A 9 -26.07 -24.95 -66.96
CA PRO A 9 -24.61 -24.89 -67.15
C PRO A 9 -23.88 -23.69 -66.44
N SER A 10 -22.54 -23.80 -66.40
CA SER A 10 -21.43 -22.83 -66.52
C SER A 10 -21.59 -21.31 -66.27
N SER A 11 -20.68 -20.73 -65.46
CA SER A 11 -19.83 -19.57 -65.86
C SER A 11 -18.66 -19.31 -64.90
N CYS A 12 -17.60 -18.74 -65.47
CA CYS A 12 -16.23 -18.63 -64.98
C CYS A 12 -15.96 -17.50 -63.96
N SER A 13 -14.77 -17.60 -63.34
CA SER A 13 -13.71 -16.57 -63.31
C SER A 13 -13.25 -16.03 -61.95
N SER A 14 -11.99 -16.40 -61.67
CA SER A 14 -10.86 -15.57 -61.22
C SER A 14 -10.82 -14.97 -59.81
N ALA A 15 -9.75 -15.38 -59.14
CA ALA A 15 -9.18 -14.87 -57.90
C ALA A 15 -8.68 -13.42 -58.01
N THR A 16 -8.72 -12.70 -56.89
CA THR A 16 -7.82 -11.57 -56.61
C THR A 16 -7.58 -11.49 -55.10
N ALA A 17 -6.31 -11.41 -54.69
CA ALA A 17 -5.85 -11.34 -53.31
C ALA A 17 -6.08 -9.93 -52.69
N PRO A 18 -6.25 -9.81 -51.36
CA PRO A 18 -6.36 -8.51 -50.73
C PRO A 18 -4.99 -7.91 -50.36
N HIS A 19 -4.82 -6.64 -50.78
CA HIS A 19 -3.74 -5.72 -50.45
C HIS A 19 -3.65 -5.40 -48.94
N LYS A 20 -2.42 -5.32 -48.42
CA LYS A 20 -2.09 -4.65 -47.14
C LYS A 20 -2.16 -3.13 -47.28
N PRO A 21 -2.79 -2.39 -46.35
CA PRO A 21 -2.60 -0.95 -46.24
C PRO A 21 -1.39 -0.58 -45.38
N LYS A 22 -0.79 0.54 -45.76
CA LYS A 22 0.47 1.14 -45.29
C LYS A 22 0.33 1.80 -43.91
N SER A 23 1.42 1.73 -43.16
CA SER A 23 1.69 2.48 -41.93
C SER A 23 1.55 3.99 -42.17
N SER A 24 0.76 4.66 -41.32
CA SER A 24 0.64 6.12 -41.26
C SER A 24 1.36 6.65 -40.03
N ALA A 25 2.35 7.50 -40.26
CA ALA A 25 3.07 8.23 -39.24
C ALA A 25 2.15 9.31 -38.63
N SER A 26 1.98 9.29 -37.31
CA SER A 26 1.25 10.34 -36.60
C SER A 26 2.21 11.45 -36.15
N HIS A 27 1.84 12.67 -36.53
CA HIS A 27 2.52 13.91 -36.23
C HIS A 27 2.61 14.19 -34.73
N ARG A 28 3.83 14.50 -34.29
CA ARG A 28 4.18 15.08 -33.00
C ARG A 28 3.65 16.52 -32.93
N PHE A 29 2.55 16.74 -32.20
CA PHE A 29 2.15 18.07 -31.74
C PHE A 29 2.86 18.38 -30.43
N GLN A 30 3.80 19.33 -30.47
CA GLN A 30 4.36 19.98 -29.28
C GLN A 30 3.52 21.21 -28.96
N THR A 31 2.73 21.17 -27.88
CA THR A 31 2.13 22.35 -27.28
C THR A 31 2.99 22.81 -26.10
N ARG A 32 3.63 23.97 -26.30
CA ARG A 32 4.32 24.73 -25.24
C ARG A 32 3.26 25.33 -24.31
N HIS A 33 3.28 24.97 -23.03
CA HIS A 33 2.55 25.71 -22.00
C HIS A 33 3.48 26.68 -21.29
N PHE A 34 3.16 27.96 -21.46
CA PHE A 34 3.68 29.09 -20.67
C PHE A 34 3.14 28.98 -19.24
N TYR A 35 4.04 28.99 -18.25
CA TYR A 35 3.68 29.16 -16.84
C TYR A 35 3.74 30.65 -16.48
N THR A 36 2.59 31.26 -16.22
CA THR A 36 2.46 32.54 -15.52
C THR A 36 2.22 32.28 -14.03
N ARG A 37 3.10 32.84 -13.19
CA ARG A 37 3.02 32.87 -11.72
C ARG A 37 2.06 33.99 -11.28
N PRO A 38 1.20 33.81 -10.26
CA PRO A 38 0.65 34.94 -9.53
C PRO A 38 1.46 35.25 -8.25
N ALA A 39 1.45 36.54 -7.92
CA ALA A 39 2.19 37.21 -6.86
C ALA A 39 1.64 36.88 -5.46
N ARG A 40 2.51 37.00 -4.45
CA ARG A 40 2.18 37.00 -3.02
C ARG A 40 1.84 38.43 -2.60
N ASP A 41 0.71 38.60 -1.94
CA ASP A 41 0.40 39.81 -1.17
C ASP A 41 0.86 39.62 0.29
N ASP A 42 1.74 40.53 0.71
CA ASP A 42 2.09 40.79 2.10
C ASP A 42 0.99 41.65 2.74
N ASN A 43 0.59 41.33 3.98
CA ASN A 43 -0.02 42.35 4.84
C ASN A 43 0.31 42.11 6.31
N ASP A 44 1.19 42.99 6.81
CA ASP A 44 1.49 43.22 8.22
C ASP A 44 0.31 43.89 8.93
N SER A 45 0.10 43.57 10.20
CA SER A 45 -0.41 44.56 11.16
C SER A 45 0.03 44.25 12.59
N HIS A 46 1.02 45.03 13.02
CA HIS A 46 1.38 45.27 14.41
C HIS A 46 0.26 46.02 15.15
N PHE A 47 -0.05 45.64 16.39
CA PHE A 47 -0.53 46.58 17.40
C PHE A 47 0.03 46.22 18.78
N ALA A 48 0.46 47.27 19.49
CA ALA A 48 1.28 47.24 20.69
C ALA A 48 0.48 47.08 22.01
N THR A 49 1.24 46.67 23.03
CA THR A 49 1.11 46.65 24.52
C THR A 49 0.58 47.95 25.16
N PRO A 50 0.41 48.14 26.52
CA PRO A 50 1.02 47.45 27.69
C PRO A 50 0.12 47.24 28.95
N SER A 51 0.63 46.58 30.02
CA SER A 51 0.67 47.11 31.42
C SER A 51 1.11 46.09 32.51
N ALA A 52 2.21 46.45 33.19
CA ALA A 52 2.62 46.33 34.62
C ALA A 52 2.30 45.13 35.57
N ALA A 53 3.40 44.46 36.00
CA ALA A 53 3.92 44.22 37.38
C ALA A 53 3.08 43.50 38.49
N PRO A 54 3.65 43.01 39.63
CA PRO A 54 5.04 43.02 40.11
C PRO A 54 5.61 41.65 40.63
N SER A 55 6.90 41.69 40.98
CA SER A 55 7.80 40.63 41.50
C SER A 55 7.48 40.13 42.92
N PRO A 56 8.06 38.98 43.33
CA PRO A 56 8.39 38.73 44.73
C PRO A 56 9.90 38.59 44.97
N THR A 57 10.39 39.48 45.83
CA THR A 57 11.34 39.28 46.94
C THR A 57 12.30 38.08 46.91
N ARG A 58 13.58 38.44 46.82
CA ARG A 58 14.78 37.67 47.17
C ARG A 58 14.88 37.50 48.69
N SER A 59 14.97 36.27 49.19
CA SER A 59 15.48 35.96 50.53
C SER A 59 16.73 35.09 50.44
N ARG A 60 17.81 35.59 51.08
CA ARG A 60 19.08 34.92 51.31
C ARG A 60 18.94 33.97 52.50
N SER A 61 19.45 32.75 52.39
CA SER A 61 19.91 31.92 53.52
C SER A 61 20.89 30.89 52.95
N ALA A 62 22.19 31.13 53.13
CA ALA A 62 23.02 30.62 54.22
C ALA A 62 23.66 29.27 53.82
N ALA A 63 24.92 29.39 53.40
CA ALA A 63 25.80 28.32 53.00
C ALA A 63 26.15 27.42 54.20
N THR A 64 25.99 26.11 54.05
CA THR A 64 26.55 25.11 54.96
C THR A 64 27.66 24.37 54.21
N ARG A 65 28.90 24.50 54.70
CA ARG A 65 30.10 23.79 54.21
C ARG A 65 29.98 22.29 54.54
N PRO A 66 30.36 21.37 53.64
CA PRO A 66 30.57 19.97 54.01
C PRO A 66 31.99 19.77 54.59
N PRO A 67 32.18 18.79 55.50
CA PRO A 67 33.49 18.46 56.05
C PRO A 67 34.37 17.69 55.05
N PRO A 68 35.70 17.73 55.17
CA PRO A 68 36.61 17.01 54.30
C PRO A 68 36.93 15.65 54.91
N ASN A 69 36.60 14.55 54.23
CA ASN A 69 37.60 13.48 54.09
C ASN A 69 37.28 12.51 52.96
N ALA A 70 38.34 12.19 52.24
CA ALA A 70 38.36 11.42 51.03
C ALA A 70 38.37 9.92 51.31
N ALA A 71 37.58 9.16 50.56
CA ALA A 71 37.83 7.74 50.29
C ALA A 71 37.27 7.37 48.91
N ARG A 72 38.09 7.66 47.90
CA ARG A 72 38.28 6.94 46.63
C ARG A 72 37.33 5.76 46.40
N ARG A 73 36.30 5.96 45.58
CA ARG A 73 35.65 4.90 44.79
C ARG A 73 35.42 5.42 43.38
N THR A 74 36.18 4.86 42.45
CA THR A 74 36.03 5.03 41.00
C THR A 74 34.62 4.61 40.59
N PRO A 75 33.79 5.47 39.98
CA PRO A 75 32.60 5.01 39.29
C PRO A 75 33.07 4.29 38.03
N GLY A 76 32.81 2.98 37.95
CA GLY A 76 32.92 2.26 36.69
C GLY A 76 32.08 2.98 35.64
N LEU A 77 32.68 3.18 34.47
CA LEU A 77 31.98 3.65 33.27
C LEU A 77 30.69 2.83 33.12
N PRO A 78 29.53 3.45 32.82
CA PRO A 78 28.38 2.67 32.42
C PRO A 78 28.76 1.99 31.12
N VAL A 79 28.98 0.67 31.20
CA VAL A 79 28.94 -0.20 30.03
C VAL A 79 27.58 0.07 29.42
N HIS A 80 27.57 0.77 28.28
CA HIS A 80 26.42 0.79 27.41
C HIS A 80 26.03 -0.67 27.24
N SER A 81 24.92 -1.05 27.86
CA SER A 81 24.20 -2.26 27.54
C SER A 81 24.16 -2.29 26.02
N LEU A 82 24.87 -3.25 25.43
CA LEU A 82 24.59 -3.71 24.09
C LEU A 82 23.07 -3.89 24.11
N GLY A 83 22.37 -3.01 23.40
CA GLY A 83 20.93 -3.10 23.30
C GLY A 83 20.67 -4.47 22.72
N THR A 84 20.22 -5.40 23.56
CA THR A 84 19.62 -6.63 23.10
C THR A 84 18.58 -6.18 22.10
N MET A 85 18.83 -6.43 20.81
CA MET A 85 17.94 -6.04 19.74
C MET A 85 16.71 -6.93 19.92
N GLU A 86 15.78 -6.48 20.77
CA GLU A 86 14.47 -7.09 20.89
C GLU A 86 13.96 -7.19 19.45
N PRO A 87 13.60 -8.38 18.96
CA PRO A 87 13.04 -8.50 17.62
C PRO A 87 11.82 -7.59 17.58
N ARG A 88 11.95 -6.43 16.93
CA ARG A 88 10.85 -5.48 16.86
C ARG A 88 9.70 -6.23 16.22
N ARG A 89 8.57 -6.29 16.93
CA ARG A 89 7.33 -6.84 16.39
C ARG A 89 7.09 -6.15 15.05
N ARG A 90 6.91 -6.94 13.98
CA ARG A 90 6.67 -6.41 12.64
C ARG A 90 5.54 -5.37 12.70
N PRO A 91 5.69 -4.20 12.06
CA PRO A 91 4.59 -3.24 11.97
C PRO A 91 3.40 -3.83 11.21
N GLU A 92 2.23 -3.69 11.82
CA GLU A 92 0.94 -4.17 11.30
C GLU A 92 -0.02 -2.97 11.24
N TYR A 93 -0.55 -2.70 10.06
CA TYR A 93 -1.45 -1.56 9.82
C TYR A 93 -2.81 -2.04 9.33
N ASN A 94 -3.89 -1.60 9.97
CA ASN A 94 -5.26 -1.97 9.60
C ASN A 94 -5.98 -0.78 8.95
N LEU A 95 -6.67 -1.03 7.83
CA LEU A 95 -7.46 -0.05 7.09
C LEU A 95 -8.91 -0.53 7.02
N ASP A 96 -9.84 0.27 7.53
CA ASP A 96 -11.28 0.00 7.42
C ASP A 96 -11.80 0.55 6.10
N ILE A 97 -12.29 -0.34 5.24
CA ILE A 97 -12.76 0.00 3.89
C ILE A 97 -14.26 -0.26 3.80
N PHE A 98 -14.99 0.75 3.35
CA PHE A 98 -16.43 0.66 3.10
C PHE A 98 -16.72 0.94 1.63
N ALA A 99 -17.37 0.00 0.95
CA ALA A 99 -17.72 0.12 -0.46
C ALA A 99 -19.01 -0.64 -0.79
N ASP A 100 -19.68 -0.28 -1.88
CA ASP A 100 -20.80 -1.04 -2.42
C ASP A 100 -20.34 -2.10 -3.44
N ALA A 101 -21.26 -2.98 -3.87
CA ALA A 101 -20.95 -4.05 -4.81
C ALA A 101 -20.48 -3.57 -6.19
N ALA A 102 -20.88 -2.36 -6.60
CA ALA A 102 -20.50 -1.79 -7.88
C ALA A 102 -19.03 -1.34 -7.88
N CYS A 103 -18.57 -0.71 -6.79
CA CYS A 103 -17.25 -0.08 -6.73
C CYS A 103 -16.23 -0.81 -5.87
N VAL A 104 -16.60 -1.86 -5.12
CA VAL A 104 -15.67 -2.57 -4.20
C VAL A 104 -14.39 -3.02 -4.88
N LYS A 105 -14.45 -3.50 -6.13
CA LYS A 105 -13.26 -3.91 -6.87
C LYS A 105 -12.31 -2.74 -7.09
N ASP A 106 -12.82 -1.63 -7.60
CA ASP A 106 -11.99 -0.47 -7.93
C ASP A 106 -11.45 0.21 -6.67
N VAL A 107 -12.25 0.28 -5.60
CA VAL A 107 -11.83 0.82 -4.30
C VAL A 107 -10.67 0.00 -3.72
N VAL A 108 -10.79 -1.32 -3.69
CA VAL A 108 -9.72 -2.20 -3.16
C VAL A 108 -8.46 -2.09 -4.03
N LYS A 109 -8.60 -2.15 -5.36
CA LYS A 109 -7.46 -1.97 -6.28
C LYS A 109 -6.74 -0.64 -6.04
N ALA A 110 -7.48 0.47 -5.94
CA ALA A 110 -6.90 1.79 -5.75
C ALA A 110 -6.10 1.90 -4.44
N ILE A 111 -6.60 1.31 -3.35
CA ILE A 111 -5.90 1.29 -2.06
C ILE A 111 -4.65 0.41 -2.14
N LEU A 112 -4.73 -0.78 -2.75
CA LEU A 112 -3.58 -1.65 -2.93
C LEU A 112 -2.48 -0.97 -3.75
N HIS A 113 -2.84 -0.35 -4.88
CA HIS A 113 -1.89 0.45 -5.67
C HIS A 113 -1.27 1.59 -4.88
N THR A 114 -2.05 2.27 -4.02
CA THR A 114 -1.52 3.33 -3.16
C THR A 114 -0.48 2.78 -2.17
N ILE A 115 -0.72 1.61 -1.56
CA ILE A 115 0.25 0.94 -0.68
C ILE A 115 1.52 0.58 -1.46
N PHE A 116 1.36 -0.12 -2.59
CA PHE A 116 2.50 -0.53 -3.42
C PHE A 116 3.29 0.69 -3.92
N PHE A 117 2.64 1.79 -4.29
CA PHE A 117 3.34 2.99 -4.76
C PHE A 117 4.37 3.51 -3.75
N HIS A 118 4.12 3.32 -2.45
CA HIS A 118 5.01 3.74 -1.37
C HIS A 118 5.95 2.65 -0.85
N ARG A 119 5.79 1.40 -1.30
CA ARG A 119 6.47 0.21 -0.74
C ARG A 119 7.02 -0.75 -1.80
N TYR A 120 6.85 -0.45 -3.07
CA TYR A 120 7.42 -1.17 -4.19
C TYR A 120 8.70 -0.45 -4.63
N PHE A 121 9.85 -1.06 -4.35
CA PHE A 121 11.18 -0.45 -4.52
C PHE A 121 11.82 -0.77 -5.87
N THR A 122 11.01 -1.17 -6.84
CA THR A 122 11.43 -1.35 -8.23
C THR A 122 11.35 -0.02 -8.97
N SER A 123 12.03 0.08 -10.10
CA SER A 123 11.85 1.22 -10.98
C SER A 123 10.44 1.17 -11.58
N ILE A 124 9.56 2.06 -11.11
CA ILE A 124 8.18 2.17 -11.59
C ILE A 124 7.95 3.47 -12.35
N SER A 125 7.08 3.40 -13.36
CA SER A 125 6.49 4.58 -13.97
C SER A 125 5.29 5.03 -13.13
N PRO A 126 5.27 6.27 -12.62
CA PRO A 126 4.12 6.76 -11.87
C PRO A 126 2.92 6.96 -12.80
N LEU A 127 1.77 6.45 -12.38
CA LEU A 127 0.47 6.67 -13.01
C LEU A 127 -0.49 7.26 -11.96
N THR A 128 -1.54 7.93 -12.40
CA THR A 128 -2.66 8.32 -11.54
C THR A 128 -3.96 7.72 -12.06
N ARG A 129 -4.87 7.36 -11.16
CA ARG A 129 -6.22 6.90 -11.50
C ARG A 129 -7.24 7.68 -10.70
N ASP A 130 -8.27 8.14 -11.40
CA ASP A 130 -9.40 8.80 -10.79
C ASP A 130 -10.44 7.76 -10.35
N LEU A 131 -10.85 7.86 -9.09
CA LEU A 131 -11.88 7.01 -8.51
C LEU A 131 -12.70 7.81 -7.50
N LEU A 132 -14.02 7.87 -7.74
CA LEU A 132 -14.91 8.77 -7.01
C LEU A 132 -14.42 10.21 -7.17
N ASP A 133 -14.25 10.94 -6.06
CA ASP A 133 -13.80 12.33 -6.05
C ASP A 133 -12.29 12.45 -5.72
N LEU A 134 -11.52 11.38 -5.97
CA LEU A 134 -10.09 11.30 -5.65
C LEU A 134 -9.25 10.89 -6.86
N THR A 135 -8.05 11.47 -6.94
CA THR A 135 -6.97 11.05 -7.84
C THR A 135 -5.90 10.37 -7.01
N LEU A 136 -5.69 9.06 -7.23
CA LEU A 136 -4.78 8.24 -6.43
C LEU A 136 -3.59 7.75 -7.26
N PRO A 137 -2.40 7.56 -6.64
CA PRO A 137 -1.25 7.02 -7.35
C PRO A 137 -1.48 5.55 -7.70
N ALA A 138 -0.98 5.17 -8.88
CA ALA A 138 -1.00 3.82 -9.41
C ALA A 138 0.37 3.47 -9.97
N ILE A 139 0.60 2.16 -10.11
CA ILE A 139 1.82 1.60 -10.68
C ILE A 139 1.46 1.01 -12.04
N ASP A 140 2.20 1.41 -13.06
CA ASP A 140 2.10 0.83 -14.41
C ASP A 140 3.00 -0.42 -14.51
N ASP A 141 2.54 -1.52 -13.91
CA ASP A 141 3.19 -2.83 -13.90
C ASP A 141 2.13 -3.92 -14.13
N VAL A 142 2.26 -4.66 -15.24
CA VAL A 142 1.24 -5.63 -15.70
C VAL A 142 1.10 -6.83 -14.78
N ASP A 143 2.21 -7.29 -14.19
CA ASP A 143 2.22 -8.46 -13.31
C ASP A 143 1.58 -8.12 -11.97
N LEU A 144 1.91 -6.94 -11.44
CA LEU A 144 1.30 -6.40 -10.22
C LEU A 144 -0.19 -6.12 -10.42
N GLU A 145 -0.59 -5.48 -11.52
CA GLU A 145 -2.01 -5.22 -11.84
C GLU A 145 -2.79 -6.54 -11.90
N THR A 146 -2.26 -7.54 -12.63
CA THR A 146 -2.90 -8.84 -12.78
C THR A 146 -3.07 -9.53 -11.42
N LEU A 147 -2.04 -9.49 -10.57
CA LEU A 147 -2.12 -10.06 -9.22
C LEU A 147 -3.17 -9.35 -8.36
N ILE A 148 -3.16 -8.01 -8.37
CA ILE A 148 -4.13 -7.18 -7.63
C ILE A 148 -5.55 -7.50 -8.09
N GLU A 149 -5.78 -7.60 -9.40
CA GLU A 149 -7.09 -7.93 -9.97
C GLU A 149 -7.55 -9.33 -9.53
N GLN A 150 -6.69 -10.35 -9.64
CA GLN A 150 -7.00 -11.72 -9.23
C GLN A 150 -7.40 -11.81 -7.75
N LYS A 151 -6.66 -11.11 -6.87
CA LYS A 151 -6.89 -11.13 -5.43
C LYS A 151 -8.14 -10.35 -5.06
N THR A 152 -8.39 -9.23 -5.73
CA THR A 152 -9.63 -8.46 -5.57
C THR A 152 -10.84 -9.27 -6.02
N PHE A 153 -10.75 -10.00 -7.14
CA PHE A 153 -11.82 -10.90 -7.58
C PHE A 153 -12.08 -12.03 -6.57
N ALA A 154 -11.02 -12.64 -6.04
CA ALA A 154 -11.14 -13.67 -5.02
C ALA A 154 -11.76 -13.14 -3.72
N LEU A 155 -11.45 -11.90 -3.32
CA LEU A 155 -12.06 -11.22 -2.18
C LEU A 155 -13.56 -11.04 -2.38
N VAL A 156 -13.99 -10.46 -3.50
CA VAL A 156 -15.42 -10.25 -3.78
C VAL A 156 -16.18 -11.57 -3.76
N ARG A 157 -15.66 -12.60 -4.44
CA ARG A 157 -16.28 -13.93 -4.42
C ARG A 157 -16.36 -14.51 -3.01
N ALA A 158 -15.36 -14.26 -2.16
CA ALA A 158 -15.38 -14.74 -0.78
C ALA A 158 -16.38 -13.98 0.10
N ILE A 159 -16.56 -12.67 -0.13
CA ILE A 159 -17.58 -11.84 0.53
C ILE A 159 -18.99 -12.31 0.14
N ASP A 160 -19.20 -12.62 -1.13
CA ASP A 160 -20.49 -13.08 -1.65
C ASP A 160 -20.82 -14.51 -1.23
N SER A 161 -19.80 -15.33 -0.94
CA SER A 161 -20.01 -16.70 -0.48
C SER A 161 -20.65 -16.71 0.92
N THR A 162 -21.78 -17.40 1.06
CA THR A 162 -22.68 -17.45 2.23
C THR A 162 -22.03 -17.88 3.56
N HIS A 163 -20.73 -18.15 3.57
CA HIS A 163 -19.95 -18.56 4.75
C HIS A 163 -19.32 -17.40 5.54
N GLN A 164 -19.38 -16.15 5.05
CA GLN A 164 -18.96 -14.97 5.82
C GLN A 164 -20.17 -14.25 6.43
N PRO A 165 -20.27 -14.13 7.76
CA PRO A 165 -21.33 -13.34 8.36
C PRO A 165 -21.10 -11.85 8.00
N ARG A 166 -22.11 -11.23 7.36
CA ARG A 166 -22.28 -9.76 7.20
C ARG A 166 -21.58 -9.08 6.02
N GLY A 167 -21.32 -9.77 4.91
CA GLY A 167 -20.78 -9.09 3.69
C GLY A 167 -19.42 -8.43 3.95
N ARG A 168 -18.60 -9.10 4.75
CA ARG A 168 -17.26 -8.64 5.13
C ARG A 168 -16.20 -9.58 4.58
N GLY A 169 -15.06 -9.01 4.24
CA GLY A 169 -13.88 -9.75 3.81
C GLY A 169 -12.61 -9.00 4.19
N GLN A 170 -11.51 -9.72 4.19
CA GLN A 170 -10.20 -9.17 4.52
C GLN A 170 -9.22 -9.47 3.40
N ILE A 171 -8.37 -8.50 3.09
CA ILE A 171 -7.23 -8.69 2.19
C ILE A 171 -5.97 -8.14 2.86
N VAL A 172 -4.90 -8.91 2.83
CA VAL A 172 -3.66 -8.61 3.54
C VAL A 172 -2.50 -8.56 2.56
N VAL A 173 -1.71 -7.50 2.63
CA VAL A 173 -0.45 -7.31 1.91
C VAL A 173 0.69 -7.48 2.89
N GLN A 174 1.67 -8.31 2.54
CA GLN A 174 2.87 -8.55 3.34
C GLN A 174 4.11 -8.28 2.49
N PHE A 175 5.09 -7.61 3.08
CA PHE A 175 6.40 -7.38 2.48
C PHE A 175 7.48 -8.14 3.24
N PHE A 176 8.39 -8.77 2.52
CA PHE A 176 9.40 -9.69 3.05
C PHE A 176 10.82 -9.24 2.71
N GLU A 177 11.77 -9.71 3.52
CA GLU A 177 13.20 -9.62 3.30
C GLU A 177 13.76 -11.04 3.19
N LYS A 178 14.57 -11.28 2.15
CA LYS A 178 15.31 -12.54 2.03
C LYS A 178 16.50 -12.53 2.97
N LYS A 179 16.38 -13.21 4.11
CA LYS A 179 17.45 -13.32 5.09
C LYS A 179 18.22 -14.62 4.89
N ARG A 180 19.48 -14.49 4.49
CA ARG A 180 20.39 -15.64 4.44
C ARG A 180 20.87 -15.98 5.85
N ARG A 181 20.36 -17.07 6.43
CA ARG A 181 20.89 -17.58 7.70
C ARG A 181 22.20 -18.34 7.47
N LYS A 182 23.25 -17.92 8.15
CA LYS A 182 24.52 -18.66 8.20
C LYS A 182 24.43 -19.73 9.29
N THR A 183 23.81 -20.87 8.99
CA THR A 183 23.89 -22.05 9.87
C THR A 183 25.27 -22.66 9.70
N TYR A 184 26.10 -22.63 10.75
CA TYR A 184 27.51 -23.05 10.68
C TYR A 184 27.71 -24.56 10.45
N PHE A 185 26.67 -25.39 10.50
CA PHE A 185 26.83 -26.85 10.44
C PHE A 185 25.93 -27.62 9.47
N PHE A 186 24.81 -27.06 8.98
CA PHE A 186 23.94 -27.76 8.02
C PHE A 186 23.14 -26.75 7.17
N GLY A 187 23.46 -26.68 5.87
CA GLY A 187 22.59 -26.10 4.82
C GLY A 187 22.47 -24.57 4.76
N LYS A 188 22.48 -24.03 3.54
CA LYS A 188 21.95 -22.70 3.25
C LYS A 188 20.44 -22.83 3.22
N ALA A 189 19.74 -22.24 4.18
CA ALA A 189 18.30 -22.01 4.07
C ALA A 189 18.10 -20.50 3.93
N ASP A 190 17.57 -20.08 2.79
CA ASP A 190 17.06 -18.73 2.62
C ASP A 190 15.71 -18.68 3.34
N GLU A 191 15.52 -17.70 4.23
CA GLU A 191 14.30 -17.50 5.01
C GLU A 191 13.69 -16.15 4.64
N ASP A 192 12.41 -16.13 4.28
CA ASP A 192 11.66 -14.90 4.03
C ASP A 192 11.08 -14.37 5.35
N VAL A 193 11.52 -13.19 5.78
CA VAL A 193 11.06 -12.55 7.01
C VAL A 193 10.12 -11.39 6.67
N CYS A 194 8.86 -11.47 7.13
CA CYS A 194 7.89 -10.39 6.94
C CYS A 194 8.26 -9.17 7.78
N TRP A 195 8.59 -8.04 7.13
CA TRP A 195 8.99 -6.81 7.79
C TRP A 195 7.88 -5.76 7.85
N GLU A 196 6.81 -5.87 7.06
CA GLU A 196 5.65 -4.97 7.12
C GLU A 196 4.37 -5.68 6.64
N GLN A 197 3.25 -5.42 7.30
CA GLN A 197 1.95 -5.96 6.91
C GLN A 197 0.85 -4.88 6.90
N TRP A 198 0.04 -4.88 5.85
CA TRP A 198 -1.18 -4.08 5.73
C TRP A 198 -2.40 -4.99 5.64
N THR A 199 -3.37 -4.75 6.50
CA THR A 199 -4.66 -5.44 6.51
C THR A 199 -5.75 -4.47 6.08
N LEU A 200 -6.52 -4.83 5.07
CA LEU A 200 -7.68 -4.10 4.63
C LEU A 200 -8.92 -4.90 5.05
N ASP A 201 -9.69 -4.33 5.97
CA ASP A 201 -10.97 -4.87 6.42
C ASP A 201 -12.10 -4.26 5.59
N VAL A 202 -12.63 -5.04 4.65
CA VAL A 202 -13.61 -4.58 3.65
C VAL A 202 -15.02 -4.93 4.12
N THR A 203 -15.87 -3.91 4.22
CA THR A 203 -17.31 -4.04 4.51
C THR A 203 -18.12 -3.64 3.30
N LEU A 204 -18.95 -4.56 2.82
CA LEU A 204 -19.82 -4.37 1.67
C LEU A 204 -21.14 -3.72 2.09
N ALA A 205 -21.46 -2.59 1.47
CA ALA A 205 -22.74 -1.92 1.61
C ALA A 205 -23.78 -2.53 0.66
N GLN A 206 -25.01 -2.70 1.16
CA GLN A 206 -26.16 -3.14 0.38
C GLN A 206 -27.25 -2.04 0.42
N PRO A 207 -27.10 -0.95 -0.35
CA PRO A 207 -28.14 0.08 -0.43
C PRO A 207 -29.44 -0.52 -0.98
N ARG A 208 -30.58 -0.21 -0.35
CA ARG A 208 -31.90 -0.76 -0.74
C ARG A 208 -32.79 0.26 -1.42
N THR A 209 -32.52 1.55 -1.24
CA THR A 209 -33.27 2.66 -1.84
C THR A 209 -32.32 3.62 -2.54
N GLU A 210 -32.85 4.45 -3.46
CA GLU A 210 -32.07 5.49 -4.14
C GLU A 210 -31.44 6.49 -3.14
N THR A 211 -32.15 6.81 -2.06
CA THR A 211 -31.61 7.65 -0.98
C THR A 211 -30.43 6.99 -0.27
N ASP A 212 -30.45 5.66 -0.09
CA ASP A 212 -29.33 4.92 0.49
C ASP A 212 -28.11 4.90 -0.44
N VAL A 213 -28.32 4.77 -1.75
CA VAL A 213 -27.24 4.81 -2.75
C VAL A 213 -26.43 6.09 -2.62
N LEU A 214 -27.09 7.25 -2.52
CA LEU A 214 -26.42 8.54 -2.37
C LEU A 214 -25.64 8.64 -1.05
N LYS A 215 -26.19 8.14 0.05
CA LYS A 215 -25.51 8.11 1.36
C LYS A 215 -24.30 7.17 1.33
N VAL A 216 -24.46 5.98 0.76
CA VAL A 216 -23.40 4.98 0.62
C VAL A 216 -22.26 5.52 -0.24
N ARG A 217 -22.56 6.16 -1.38
CA ARG A 217 -21.53 6.78 -2.23
C ARG A 217 -20.71 7.83 -1.49
N ARG A 218 -21.35 8.72 -0.72
CA ARG A 218 -20.65 9.72 0.11
C ARG A 218 -19.78 9.07 1.19
N ALA A 219 -20.31 8.04 1.87
CA ALA A 219 -19.57 7.32 2.90
C ALA A 219 -18.38 6.54 2.32
N MET A 220 -18.54 5.90 1.15
CA MET A 220 -17.49 5.19 0.44
C MET A 220 -16.37 6.15 0.00
N THR A 221 -16.72 7.31 -0.55
CA THR A 221 -15.74 8.35 -0.93
C THR A 221 -14.91 8.79 0.27
N LYS A 222 -15.58 9.10 1.40
CA LYS A 222 -14.90 9.45 2.66
C LYS A 222 -14.05 8.31 3.22
N SER A 223 -14.49 7.05 3.06
CA SER A 223 -13.72 5.88 3.47
C SER A 223 -12.44 5.73 2.66
N LEU A 224 -12.52 5.89 1.33
CA LEU A 224 -11.37 5.85 0.43
C LEU A 224 -10.38 6.98 0.73
N GLU A 225 -10.88 8.20 0.90
CA GLU A 225 -10.08 9.37 1.29
C GLU A 225 -9.33 9.14 2.59
N LYS A 226 -10.04 8.66 3.64
CA LYS A 226 -9.44 8.37 4.94
C LYS A 226 -8.37 7.29 4.83
N ALA A 227 -8.61 6.23 4.05
CA ALA A 227 -7.65 5.16 3.85
C ALA A 227 -6.37 5.66 3.15
N ALA A 228 -6.51 6.43 2.07
CA ALA A 228 -5.38 7.01 1.34
C ALA A 228 -4.53 7.94 2.24
N HIS A 229 -5.16 8.87 2.95
CA HIS A 229 -4.45 9.76 3.88
C HIS A 229 -3.77 8.98 5.01
N LYS A 230 -4.41 7.92 5.52
CA LYS A 230 -3.82 7.06 6.56
C LYS A 230 -2.58 6.33 6.04
N ILE A 231 -2.60 5.82 4.81
CA ILE A 231 -1.42 5.24 4.16
C ILE A 231 -0.31 6.28 4.12
N ILE A 232 -0.55 7.45 3.52
CA ILE A 232 0.45 8.52 3.36
C ILE A 232 1.04 8.94 4.72
N ALA A 233 0.21 9.08 5.75
CA ALA A 233 0.66 9.45 7.09
C ALA A 233 1.56 8.37 7.71
N ILE A 234 1.20 7.09 7.56
CA ILE A 234 1.98 5.96 8.08
C ILE A 234 3.29 5.83 7.30
N VAL A 235 3.26 5.79 5.97
CA VAL A 235 4.47 5.54 5.16
C VAL A 235 5.50 6.66 5.28
N ASN A 236 5.06 7.87 5.59
CA ASN A 236 5.95 9.00 5.83
C ASN A 236 6.57 8.98 7.24
N ARG A 237 5.86 8.47 8.24
CA ARG A 237 6.31 8.40 9.64
C ARG A 237 7.13 7.14 9.92
N GLU A 238 6.69 5.99 9.41
CA GLU A 238 7.26 4.67 9.70
C GLU A 238 8.19 4.26 8.55
N LYS A 239 9.50 4.47 8.74
CA LYS A 239 10.55 4.15 7.77
C LYS A 239 11.70 3.33 8.35
N ASP A 240 11.91 3.40 9.67
CA ASP A 240 13.05 2.79 10.36
C ASP A 240 13.06 1.25 10.32
N HIS A 241 11.94 0.63 9.99
CA HIS A 241 11.79 -0.82 9.86
C HIS A 241 11.98 -1.33 8.43
N ILE A 242 12.14 -0.44 7.44
CA ILE A 242 12.41 -0.84 6.05
C ILE A 242 13.83 -1.42 5.99
N PRO A 243 14.02 -2.68 5.57
CA PRO A 243 15.33 -3.30 5.53
C PRO A 243 16.29 -2.61 4.55
N PRO A 244 17.62 -2.76 4.72
CA PRO A 244 18.57 -2.30 3.73
C PRO A 244 18.44 -3.11 2.43
N ILE A 245 18.59 -2.45 1.28
CA ILE A 245 18.64 -3.14 -0.01
C ILE A 245 20.01 -3.84 -0.13
N THR A 246 20.02 -5.17 -0.06
CA THR A 246 21.24 -5.99 -0.12
C THR A 246 21.41 -6.76 -1.42
N THR A 247 20.47 -6.62 -2.36
CA THR A 247 20.46 -7.33 -3.66
C THR A 247 20.36 -6.34 -4.82
N THR A 248 20.82 -6.78 -5.98
CA THR A 248 20.64 -6.10 -7.27
C THR A 248 19.45 -6.64 -8.06
N ASP A 249 18.66 -7.55 -7.47
CA ASP A 249 17.43 -8.06 -8.08
C ASP A 249 16.46 -6.91 -8.40
N ALA A 250 15.65 -7.08 -9.45
CA ALA A 250 14.70 -6.06 -9.88
C ALA A 250 13.73 -5.65 -8.76
N ASN A 251 13.32 -6.60 -7.90
CA ASN A 251 12.54 -6.36 -6.69
C ASN A 251 13.30 -6.82 -5.43
N PRO A 252 13.79 -5.89 -4.59
CA PRO A 252 14.58 -6.23 -3.41
C PRO A 252 13.73 -6.79 -2.26
N PHE A 253 12.42 -6.54 -2.24
CA PHE A 253 11.52 -7.00 -1.17
C PHE A 253 10.35 -7.79 -1.76
N PRO A 254 10.37 -9.13 -1.65
CA PRO A 254 9.23 -9.95 -2.06
C PRO A 254 7.95 -9.52 -1.34
N TYR A 255 6.80 -9.78 -1.95
CA TYR A 255 5.51 -9.47 -1.36
C TYR A 255 4.49 -10.57 -1.62
N GLN A 256 3.46 -10.60 -0.77
CA GLN A 256 2.33 -11.50 -0.90
C GLN A 256 1.02 -10.76 -0.64
N ILE A 257 -0.01 -11.11 -1.40
CA ILE A 257 -1.39 -10.68 -1.16
C ILE A 257 -2.23 -11.90 -0.80
N VAL A 258 -2.83 -11.89 0.38
CA VAL A 258 -3.64 -12.98 0.95
C VAL A 258 -5.07 -12.51 1.16
N VAL A 259 -6.03 -13.30 0.69
CA VAL A 259 -7.47 -13.03 0.87
C VAL A 259 -7.98 -13.90 2.01
N ASN A 260 -8.71 -13.29 2.94
CA ASN A 260 -9.25 -13.94 4.15
C ASN A 260 -8.22 -14.87 4.80
N PRO A 261 -7.07 -14.33 5.26
CA PRO A 261 -6.10 -15.17 5.95
C PRO A 261 -6.80 -15.87 7.12
N LYS A 262 -6.58 -17.17 7.23
CA LYS A 262 -7.04 -17.92 8.41
C LYS A 262 -6.26 -17.38 9.60
N SER A 263 -6.91 -17.25 10.76
CA SER A 263 -6.20 -16.88 11.99
C SER A 263 -4.97 -17.76 12.15
N ALA A 264 -3.83 -17.13 12.46
CA ALA A 264 -2.51 -17.74 12.49
C ALA A 264 -2.40 -18.95 13.44
N ASP A 265 -3.42 -19.24 14.23
CA ASP A 265 -3.51 -20.41 15.12
C ASP A 265 -3.46 -21.76 14.37
N ASN A 266 -3.72 -21.79 13.06
CA ASN A 266 -3.72 -23.04 12.28
C ASN A 266 -2.46 -23.31 11.45
N ASP A 267 -1.55 -22.34 11.27
CA ASP A 267 -0.38 -22.46 10.37
C ASP A 267 0.94 -22.77 11.10
N TRP A 268 0.94 -22.85 12.43
CA TRP A 268 2.12 -23.25 13.22
C TRP A 268 2.33 -24.76 13.33
N ARG A 269 1.51 -25.59 12.65
CA ARG A 269 1.82 -27.02 12.55
C ARG A 269 2.86 -27.20 11.45
N PRO A 270 4.13 -27.53 11.77
CA PRO A 270 5.09 -27.85 10.74
C PRO A 270 4.52 -29.05 9.96
N ARG A 271 4.35 -28.89 8.64
CA ARG A 271 4.12 -30.03 7.76
C ARG A 271 5.39 -30.86 7.79
N ILE A 272 5.45 -31.79 8.75
CA ILE A 272 6.36 -32.91 8.73
C ILE A 272 6.01 -33.67 7.43
N GLY A 273 6.87 -33.52 6.43
CA GLY A 273 6.86 -34.40 5.27
C GLY A 273 7.13 -35.81 5.77
N LEU A 274 6.15 -36.70 5.57
CA LEU A 274 6.45 -38.13 5.53
C LEU A 274 7.03 -38.43 4.15
N PHE A 275 8.18 -39.09 4.18
CA PHE A 275 8.75 -39.85 3.06
C PHE A 275 7.84 -41.02 2.69
#